data_AF-A0A090VPS0-F1
#
_entry.id   AF-A0A090VPS0-F1
#
_cell.length_a   1.000
_cell.length_b   1.000
_cell.length_c   1.000
_cell.angle_alpha   90.00
_cell.angle_beta   90.00
_cell.angle_gamma   90.00
#
_symmetry.space_group_name_H-M   'P 1'
#
loop_
_entity.id
_entity.type
_entity.pdbx_description
1 polymer ?
#
loop_
_entity_poly.entity_id
_entity_poly.type
_entity_poly.pdbx_seq_one_letter_code
_entity_poly.pdbx_strand_id
1 'polypeptide(L)'
;MGQTIEKIAVNRGHNIVLRIDKDDEGYDITKADVAIDFSIPSVAFKNISNCLNNNVPVVSGTTGWLADYDKAIALCKEKNGAFIYASNFSLGVNIFLN
;
A
#
# COMPACT_ATOMS: atom_id res chain seq x y z
N MET A 1 10.04 7.47 -1.76
CA MET A 1 9.05 7.51 -0.65
C MET A 1 9.28 6.42 0.38
N GLY A 2 9.50 5.16 -0.01
CA GLY A 2 9.71 4.04 0.93
C GLY A 2 10.72 4.30 2.05
N GLN A 3 11.93 4.78 1.73
CA GLN A 3 12.97 5.07 2.74
C GLN A 3 12.53 6.12 3.79
N THR A 4 11.81 7.16 3.37
CA THR A 4 11.30 8.20 4.29
C THR A 4 10.24 7.61 5.23
N ILE A 5 9.34 6.78 4.70
CA ILE A 5 8.30 6.11 5.47
C ILE A 5 8.93 5.17 6.49
N GLU A 6 9.90 4.36 6.08
CA GLU A 6 10.66 3.48 6.95
C GLU A 6 11.32 4.25 8.10
N LYS A 7 12.05 5.34 7.80
CA LYS A 7 12.71 6.15 8.82
C LYS A 7 11.72 6.70 9.85
N ILE A 8 10.56 7.20 9.41
CA ILE A 8 9.53 7.72 10.29
C ILE A 8 8.89 6.59 11.10
N ALA A 9 8.60 5.44 10.49
CA ALA A 9 7.98 4.30 11.15
C ALA A 9 8.87 3.76 12.28
N VAL A 10 10.17 3.58 12.01
CA VAL A 10 11.16 3.16 13.03
C VAL A 10 11.26 4.20 14.15
N ASN A 11 11.34 5.49 13.82
CA ASN A 11 11.36 6.56 14.82
C ASN A 11 10.10 6.60 15.71
N ARG A 12 8.97 6.09 15.22
CA ARG A 12 7.71 5.98 15.97
C ARG A 12 7.55 4.64 16.70
N GLY A 13 8.56 3.77 16.67
CA GLY A 13 8.57 2.49 17.38
C GLY A 13 7.95 1.32 16.60
N HIS A 14 7.70 1.47 15.30
CA HIS A 14 7.25 0.38 14.45
C HIS A 14 8.43 -0.46 13.92
N ASN A 15 8.20 -1.76 13.72
CA ASN A 15 9.19 -2.67 13.14
C ASN A 15 9.00 -2.81 11.63
N ILE A 16 10.09 -2.81 10.86
CA ILE A 16 10.07 -3.02 9.41
C ILE A 16 10.47 -4.46 9.10
N VAL A 17 9.45 -5.29 8.89
CA VAL A 17 9.59 -6.74 8.67
C VAL A 17 9.88 -7.11 7.21
N LEU A 18 9.47 -6.27 6.25
CA LEU A 18 9.66 -6.48 4.82
C LEU A 18 10.03 -5.16 4.13
N ARG A 19 10.93 -5.25 3.15
CA ARG A 19 11.26 -4.19 2.19
C ARG A 19 11.23 -4.84 0.83
N ILE A 20 10.33 -4.39 -0.03
CA ILE A 20 10.08 -5.00 -1.34
C ILE A 20 10.43 -3.98 -2.41
N ASP A 21 11.40 -4.31 -3.25
CA ASP A 21 11.74 -3.61 -4.48
C ASP A 21 11.27 -4.42 -5.70
N LYS A 22 11.46 -3.87 -6.90
CA LYS A 22 10.99 -4.46 -8.18
C LYS A 22 11.50 -5.88 -8.45
N ASP A 23 12.65 -6.25 -7.88
CA ASP A 23 13.35 -7.51 -8.12
C ASP A 23 13.12 -8.53 -6.99
N ASP A 24 12.37 -8.15 -5.95
CA ASP A 24 12.09 -9.03 -4.81
C ASP A 24 10.89 -9.93 -5.09
N GLU A 25 11.16 -11.24 -5.20
CA GLU A 25 10.16 -12.29 -5.41
C GLU A 25 10.07 -13.25 -4.23
N GLY A 26 8.94 -13.92 -4.08
CA GLY A 26 8.77 -15.02 -3.10
C GLY A 26 8.75 -14.60 -1.62
N TYR A 27 8.54 -13.32 -1.33
CA TYR A 27 8.35 -12.85 0.04
C TYR A 27 6.99 -13.27 0.60
N ASP A 28 6.94 -13.50 1.90
CA ASP A 28 5.73 -13.82 2.63
C ASP A 28 5.15 -12.56 3.26
N ILE A 29 4.12 -11.99 2.62
CA ILE A 29 3.47 -10.75 3.06
C ILE A 29 2.77 -10.90 4.43
N THR A 30 2.43 -12.12 4.84
CA THR A 30 1.71 -12.38 6.11
C THR A 30 2.56 -12.08 7.35
N LYS A 31 3.87 -11.88 7.17
CA LYS A 31 4.77 -11.42 8.23
C LYS A 31 4.49 -9.98 8.69
N ALA A 32 3.76 -9.20 7.89
CA ALA A 32 3.44 -7.81 8.19
C ALA A 32 2.00 -7.66 8.68
N ASP A 33 1.81 -6.86 9.73
CA ASP A 33 0.48 -6.47 10.22
C ASP A 33 -0.22 -5.48 9.27
N VAL A 34 0.57 -4.69 8.51
CA VAL A 34 0.09 -3.71 7.54
C VAL A 34 1.14 -3.45 6.47
N ALA A 35 0.70 -3.24 5.23
CA ALA A 35 1.55 -2.86 4.10
C ALA A 35 1.36 -1.39 3.72
N ILE A 36 2.46 -0.73 3.32
CA ILE A 36 2.44 0.62 2.75
C ILE A 36 3.05 0.57 1.35
N ASP A 37 2.23 0.82 0.33
CA ASP A 37 2.59 0.75 -1.09
C ASP A 37 2.84 2.15 -1.67
N PHE A 38 4.12 2.46 -1.90
CA PHE A 38 4.58 3.60 -2.71
C PHE A 38 5.57 3.07 -3.74
N SER A 39 5.05 2.34 -4.72
CA SER A 39 5.77 1.62 -5.75
C SER A 39 5.65 2.33 -7.11
N ILE A 40 5.65 1.57 -8.21
CA ILE A 40 5.43 2.08 -9.57
C ILE A 40 4.02 1.70 -10.07
N PRO A 41 3.42 2.51 -10.98
CA PRO A 41 2.05 2.28 -11.43
C PRO A 41 1.77 0.87 -11.94
N SER A 42 2.74 0.27 -12.64
CA SER A 42 2.61 -1.06 -13.26
C SER A 42 2.52 -2.22 -12.26
N VAL A 43 2.94 -2.03 -11.01
CA VAL A 43 2.94 -3.09 -9.98
C VAL A 43 1.99 -2.81 -8.81
N ALA A 44 1.45 -1.60 -8.71
CA ALA A 44 0.58 -1.18 -7.61
C ALA A 44 -0.59 -2.14 -7.39
N PHE A 45 -1.35 -2.45 -8.44
CA PHE A 45 -2.50 -3.36 -8.33
C PHE A 45 -2.08 -4.79 -7.91
N LYS A 46 -0.95 -5.29 -8.43
CA LYS A 46 -0.40 -6.60 -8.02
C LYS A 46 -0.06 -6.61 -6.53
N ASN A 47 0.61 -5.57 -6.03
CA ASN A 47 0.98 -5.45 -4.62
C ASN A 47 -0.25 -5.36 -3.71
N ILE A 48 -1.20 -4.49 -4.06
CA ILE A 48 -2.46 -4.31 -3.32
C ILE A 48 -3.23 -5.63 -3.27
N SER A 49 -3.37 -6.31 -4.42
CA SER A 49 -4.07 -7.60 -4.51
C SER A 49 -3.37 -8.69 -3.70
N ASN A 50 -2.04 -8.72 -3.68
CA ASN A 50 -1.28 -9.67 -2.86
C ASN A 50 -1.57 -9.46 -1.37
N CYS A 51 -1.63 -8.21 -0.90
CA CYS A 51 -1.96 -7.90 0.49
C CYS A 51 -3.39 -8.34 0.84
N LEU A 52 -4.36 -7.96 0.01
CA LEU A 52 -5.78 -8.28 0.25
C LEU A 52 -6.05 -9.78 0.24
N ASN A 53 -5.45 -10.55 -0.68
CA ASN A 53 -5.60 -12.00 -0.73
C ASN A 53 -5.01 -12.72 0.49
N ASN A 54 -4.06 -12.09 1.17
CA ASN A 54 -3.41 -12.63 2.37
C ASN A 54 -3.92 -11.98 3.67
N ASN A 55 -5.07 -11.28 3.62
CA ASN A 55 -5.67 -10.58 4.76
C ASN A 55 -4.75 -9.55 5.43
N VAL A 56 -3.82 -8.95 4.67
CA VAL A 56 -2.94 -7.88 5.14
C VAL A 56 -3.55 -6.53 4.71
N PRO A 57 -3.92 -5.64 5.65
CA PRO A 57 -4.34 -4.28 5.34
C PRO A 57 -3.30 -3.53 4.51
N VAL A 58 -3.73 -2.71 3.55
CA VAL A 58 -2.81 -1.99 2.67
C VAL A 58 -3.20 -0.52 2.52
N VAL A 59 -2.21 0.35 2.66
CA VAL A 59 -2.28 1.78 2.36
C VAL A 59 -1.45 2.05 1.11
N SER A 60 -2.07 2.49 0.02
CA SER A 60 -1.35 2.83 -1.22
C SER A 60 -1.35 4.33 -1.48
N GLY A 61 -0.17 4.87 -1.74
CA GLY A 61 0.04 6.22 -2.27
C GLY A 61 0.59 6.24 -3.70
N THR A 62 0.70 5.08 -4.34
CA THR A 62 1.19 4.96 -5.72
C THR A 62 0.21 5.64 -6.68
N THR A 63 0.67 6.49 -7.58
CA THR A 63 -0.18 7.15 -8.59
C THR A 63 -0.20 6.37 -9.92
N GLY A 64 -1.09 6.71 -10.85
CA GLY A 64 -1.04 6.22 -12.24
C GLY A 64 -1.58 4.81 -12.51
N TRP A 65 -2.19 4.15 -11.52
CA TRP A 65 -2.70 2.77 -11.64
C TRP A 65 -4.25 2.69 -11.60
N LEU A 66 -4.94 3.84 -11.60
CA LEU A 66 -6.39 3.94 -11.34
C LEU A 66 -7.29 3.17 -12.32
N ALA A 67 -6.77 2.73 -13.46
CA ALA A 67 -7.49 1.83 -14.37
C ALA A 67 -7.95 0.52 -13.70
N ASP A 68 -7.25 0.07 -12.64
CA ASP A 68 -7.59 -1.12 -11.85
C ASP A 68 -8.20 -0.79 -10.48
N TYR A 69 -8.54 0.47 -10.21
CA TYR A 69 -9.04 0.91 -8.90
C TYR A 69 -10.31 0.16 -8.48
N ASP A 70 -11.29 0.05 -9.38
CA ASP A 70 -12.54 -0.66 -9.09
C ASP A 70 -12.33 -2.15 -8.81
N LYS A 71 -11.31 -2.75 -9.42
CA LYS A 71 -10.92 -4.15 -9.12
C LYS A 71 -10.38 -4.27 -7.71
N ALA A 72 -9.56 -3.32 -7.26
CA ALA A 72 -9.03 -3.29 -5.90
C ALA A 72 -10.16 -3.12 -4.87
N ILE A 73 -11.14 -2.25 -5.16
CA ILE A 73 -12.32 -2.06 -4.30
C ILE A 73 -13.17 -3.33 -4.23
N ALA A 74 -13.44 -3.96 -5.37
CA ALA A 74 -14.19 -5.21 -5.43
C ALA A 74 -13.48 -6.32 -4.62
N LEU A 75 -12.17 -6.48 -4.83
CA LEU A 75 -11.37 -7.46 -4.10
C LEU A 75 -11.34 -7.17 -2.59
N CYS A 76 -11.19 -5.91 -2.19
CA CYS A 76 -11.20 -5.53 -0.78
C CYS A 76 -12.52 -5.89 -0.10
N LYS A 77 -13.65 -5.67 -0.79
CA LYS A 77 -14.99 -6.06 -0.29
C LYS A 77 -15.14 -7.59 -0.23
N GLU A 78 -14.70 -8.30 -1.26
CA GLU A 78 -14.74 -9.77 -1.32
C GLU A 78 -13.96 -10.41 -0.15
N LYS A 79 -12.75 -9.89 0.13
CA LYS A 79 -11.89 -10.39 1.20
C LYS A 79 -12.23 -9.85 2.58
N ASN A 80 -13.24 -8.97 2.70
CA ASN A 80 -13.52 -8.21 3.93
C ASN A 80 -12.24 -7.55 4.50
N GLY A 81 -11.40 -7.04 3.61
CA GLY A 81 -10.10 -6.45 3.92
C GLY A 81 -10.17 -4.97 4.25
N ALA A 82 -9.01 -4.39 4.53
CA ALA A 82 -8.84 -2.95 4.74
C ALA A 82 -7.90 -2.35 3.69
N PHE A 83 -8.40 -1.37 2.94
CA PHE A 83 -7.68 -0.70 1.88
C PHE A 83 -7.88 0.81 1.99
N ILE A 84 -6.78 1.56 2.00
CA ILE A 84 -6.79 3.02 1.89
C ILE A 84 -5.95 3.42 0.67
N TYR A 85 -6.51 4.28 -0.16
CA TYR A 85 -5.80 4.89 -1.26
C TYR A 85 -5.97 6.40 -1.23
N ALA A 86 -4.87 7.11 -1.45
CA ALA A 86 -4.89 8.52 -1.80
C ALA A 86 -3.72 8.83 -2.74
N SER A 87 -3.96 9.61 -3.78
CA SER A 87 -2.87 10.17 -4.61
C SER A 87 -2.03 11.20 -3.85
N ASN A 88 -2.53 11.69 -2.71
CA ASN A 88 -1.85 12.62 -1.82
C ASN A 88 -2.30 12.44 -0.37
N PHE A 89 -1.36 12.22 0.56
CA PHE A 89 -1.62 12.08 2.00
C PHE A 89 -1.44 13.40 2.80
N SER A 90 -1.21 14.53 2.13
CA SER A 90 -1.18 15.84 2.76
C SER A 90 -2.59 16.29 3.13
N LEU A 91 -2.78 16.65 4.40
CA LEU A 91 -4.03 17.22 4.88
C LEU A 91 -4.38 18.51 4.13
N GLY A 92 -3.42 19.42 3.95
CA GLY A 92 -3.65 20.71 3.30
C GLY A 92 -4.08 20.58 1.83
N VAL A 93 -3.52 19.60 1.11
CA VAL A 93 -3.91 19.32 -0.28
C VAL A 93 -5.34 18.79 -0.34
N ASN A 94 -5.68 17.85 0.54
CA ASN A 94 -7.03 17.28 0.58
C ASN A 94 -8.08 18.28 1.07
N ILE A 95 -7.75 19.22 1.96
CA ILE A 95 -8.70 20.27 2.37
C ILE A 95 -8.92 21.30 1.26
N PHE A 96 -7.89 21.61 0.47
CA PHE A 96 -7.98 22.63 -0.58
C PHE A 96 -8.65 22.12 -1.87
N LEU A 97 -8.56 20.82 -2.17
CA LEU A 97 -8.99 20.25 -3.45
C LEU A 97 -10.27 19.39 -3.41
N ASN A 98 -10.84 19.14 -2.22
CA ASN A 98 -12.10 18.39 -2.07
C ASN A 98 -13.31 19.30 -1.95
#